data_AF-X1PP20-F1
#
_entry.id   AF-X1PP20-F1
#
_cell.length_a   1.000
_cell.length_b   1.000
_cell.length_c   1.000
_cell.angle_alpha   90.00
_cell.angle_beta   90.00
_cell.angle_gamma   90.00
#
_symmetry.space_group_name_H-M   'P 1'
#
loop_
_entity.id
_entity.type
_entity.pdbx_description
1 polymer ?
#
loop_
_entity_poly.entity_id
_entity_poly.type
_entity_poly.pdbx_seq_one_letter_code
_entity_poly.pdbx_strand_id
1 'polypeptide(L)'
;MITEEKWNRAFELTMPVISTGIGVLSAALAAMALMRSSPLGQRVFYQDGQYLVNVRYGQWHDLRGFVQPSNPDVLAIFSQYGPDYWSLYDFVCRHVAYKSEVREHWQFPSETLARGEGDCEDTSILLTSLLRCVGIDAYTAIGEYLGYGHAWTTQNGFIYETTYTRARPIADPQDYYPYCIFNESEVSELWPGALGEVFRLSRDEATKLNLIAQAL
;
A
#
# COMPACT_ATOMS: atom_id res chain seq x y z
N MET A 1 -30.15 -3.05 7.82
CA MET A 1 -29.73 -4.39 7.37
C MET A 1 -30.10 -4.54 5.91
N ILE A 2 -29.11 -4.47 5.03
CA ILE A 2 -29.26 -4.79 3.61
C ILE A 2 -28.85 -6.25 3.47
N THR A 3 -29.73 -7.08 2.93
CA THR A 3 -29.58 -8.55 2.88
C THR A 3 -28.60 -8.98 1.78
N GLU A 4 -27.96 -10.14 1.96
CA GLU A 4 -26.98 -10.75 1.02
C GLU A 4 -27.46 -10.81 -0.44
N GLU A 5 -28.77 -10.92 -0.66
CA GLU A 5 -29.38 -10.88 -2.00
C GLU A 5 -29.08 -9.59 -2.79
N LYS A 6 -28.89 -8.45 -2.11
CA LYS A 6 -28.56 -7.19 -2.78
C LYS A 6 -27.09 -7.12 -3.21
N TRP A 7 -26.19 -7.81 -2.53
CA TRP A 7 -24.78 -7.92 -2.93
C TRP A 7 -24.62 -8.86 -4.14
N ASN A 8 -25.30 -10.01 -4.14
CA ASN A 8 -25.24 -10.96 -5.25
C ASN A 8 -25.78 -10.36 -6.56
N ARG A 9 -26.83 -9.52 -6.49
CA ARG A 9 -27.42 -8.88 -7.67
C ARG A 9 -26.53 -7.77 -8.27
N ALA A 10 -25.73 -7.09 -7.45
CA ALA A 10 -24.75 -6.11 -7.94
C ALA A 10 -23.55 -6.79 -8.61
N PHE A 11 -23.19 -7.99 -8.14
CA PHE A 11 -22.12 -8.80 -8.69
C PHE A 11 -22.50 -9.44 -10.04
N GLU A 12 -23.77 -9.85 -10.23
CA GLU A 12 -24.23 -10.45 -11.49
C GLU A 12 -24.46 -9.45 -12.63
N LEU A 13 -24.72 -8.17 -12.33
CA LEU A 13 -24.95 -7.14 -13.36
C LEU A 13 -23.67 -6.53 -13.96
N THR A 14 -22.49 -6.91 -13.46
CA THR A 14 -21.21 -6.31 -13.85
C THR A 14 -20.25 -7.26 -14.58
N MET A 15 -20.63 -8.52 -14.78
CA MET A 15 -19.83 -9.47 -15.56
C MET A 15 -20.30 -9.52 -17.03
N PRO A 16 -19.43 -9.23 -18.02
CA PRO A 16 -19.72 -9.63 -19.39
C PRO A 16 -19.73 -11.16 -19.45
N VAL A 17 -20.80 -11.71 -20.02
CA VAL A 17 -20.91 -13.14 -20.35
C VAL A 17 -19.69 -13.53 -21.17
N ILE A 18 -18.76 -14.29 -20.57
CA ILE A 18 -17.62 -14.87 -21.26
C ILE A 18 -18.16 -16.01 -22.12
N SER A 19 -18.64 -15.67 -23.32
CA SER A 19 -18.79 -16.66 -24.38
C SER A 19 -17.40 -16.96 -24.93
N THR A 20 -17.01 -18.21 -24.79
CA THR A 20 -15.86 -18.88 -25.42
C THR A 20 -15.40 -18.24 -26.74
N GLY A 21 -14.26 -17.57 -26.71
CA GLY A 21 -13.54 -17.17 -27.93
C GLY A 21 -12.59 -15.98 -27.74
N ILE A 22 -11.37 -16.14 -28.23
CA ILE A 22 -10.39 -15.08 -28.59
C ILE A 22 -9.44 -14.65 -27.45
N GLY A 23 -8.39 -15.44 -27.25
CA GLY A 23 -7.17 -15.08 -26.52
C GLY A 23 -6.28 -14.02 -27.22
N VAL A 24 -6.90 -12.97 -27.78
CA VAL A 24 -6.19 -11.85 -28.43
C VAL A 24 -6.73 -10.47 -27.97
N LEU A 25 -7.89 -10.39 -27.30
CA LEU A 25 -8.48 -9.10 -26.91
C LEU A 25 -7.91 -8.45 -25.64
N SER A 26 -7.24 -9.21 -24.75
CA SER A 26 -6.74 -8.65 -23.48
C SER A 26 -5.54 -7.72 -23.66
N ALA A 27 -4.71 -7.93 -24.69
CA ALA A 27 -3.54 -7.07 -24.95
C ALA A 27 -3.94 -5.69 -25.51
N ALA A 28 -5.01 -5.62 -26.30
CA ALA A 28 -5.47 -4.37 -26.92
C ALA A 28 -6.13 -3.42 -25.90
N LEU A 29 -6.83 -3.95 -24.89
CA LEU A 29 -7.42 -3.14 -23.81
C LEU A 29 -6.35 -2.64 -22.83
N ALA A 30 -5.32 -3.43 -22.55
CA ALA A 30 -4.16 -2.97 -21.77
C ALA A 30 -3.41 -1.84 -22.51
N ALA A 31 -3.22 -1.96 -23.83
CA ALA A 31 -2.56 -0.94 -24.64
C ALA A 31 -3.36 0.37 -24.77
N MET A 32 -4.70 0.34 -24.72
CA MET A 32 -5.52 1.55 -24.84
C MET A 32 -5.65 2.34 -23.53
N ALA A 33 -5.42 1.73 -22.36
CA ALA A 33 -5.31 2.47 -21.09
C ALA A 33 -3.98 3.26 -20.97
N LEU A 34 -2.97 2.89 -21.77
CA LEU A 34 -1.61 3.44 -21.72
C LEU A 34 -1.41 4.79 -22.43
N MET A 35 -2.39 5.32 -23.16
CA MET A 35 -2.20 6.50 -24.04
C MET A 35 -2.77 7.84 -23.51
N ARG A 36 -3.15 7.96 -22.23
CA ARG A 36 -3.76 9.20 -21.69
C ARG A 36 -3.01 9.89 -20.54
N SER A 37 -1.69 9.85 -20.51
CA SER A 37 -0.91 10.74 -19.63
C SER A 37 0.30 11.33 -20.34
N SER A 38 0.37 12.67 -20.31
CA SER A 38 1.52 13.45 -20.76
C SER A 38 2.83 12.94 -20.12
N PRO A 39 3.94 12.85 -20.89
CA PRO A 39 5.24 12.35 -20.39
C PRO A 39 5.90 13.26 -19.32
N LEU A 40 5.36 14.45 -19.08
CA LEU A 40 5.77 15.35 -17.99
C LEU A 40 4.80 15.18 -16.82
N GLY A 41 5.05 14.20 -15.94
CA GLY A 41 4.25 13.96 -14.72
C GLY A 41 3.79 12.52 -14.51
N GLN A 42 4.14 11.60 -15.41
CA GLN A 42 3.85 10.18 -15.24
C GLN A 42 4.68 9.61 -14.07
N ARG A 43 4.00 9.07 -13.06
CA ARG A 43 4.62 8.45 -11.87
C ARG A 43 4.56 6.93 -11.85
N VAL A 44 3.89 6.32 -12.82
CA VAL A 44 3.67 4.87 -12.91
C VAL A 44 3.88 4.39 -14.34
N PHE A 45 4.62 3.30 -14.49
CA PHE A 45 4.72 2.51 -15.71
C PHE A 45 4.49 1.03 -15.41
N TYR A 46 3.81 0.35 -16.33
CA TYR A 46 3.76 -1.10 -16.35
C TYR A 46 4.59 -1.59 -17.54
N GLN A 47 5.65 -2.34 -17.26
CA GLN A 47 6.56 -2.84 -18.28
C GLN A 47 7.05 -4.23 -17.89
N ASP A 48 6.93 -5.21 -18.81
CA ASP A 48 7.48 -6.55 -18.65
C ASP A 48 7.10 -7.25 -17.33
N GLY A 49 5.87 -7.02 -16.84
CA GLY A 49 5.37 -7.59 -15.57
C GLY A 49 5.85 -6.85 -14.31
N GLN A 50 6.48 -5.69 -14.47
CA GLN A 50 6.93 -4.81 -13.38
C GLN A 50 6.01 -3.61 -13.22
N TYR A 51 5.76 -3.24 -11.95
CA TYR A 51 5.04 -2.03 -11.57
C TYR A 51 6.05 -0.96 -11.18
N LEU A 52 6.53 -0.22 -12.17
CA LEU A 52 7.57 0.79 -11.97
C LEU A 52 6.94 2.10 -11.47
N VAL A 53 7.45 2.61 -10.34
CA VAL A 53 7.00 3.86 -9.73
C VAL A 53 8.13 4.87 -9.57
N ASN A 54 7.81 6.15 -9.82
CA ASN A 54 8.73 7.27 -9.60
C ASN A 54 8.40 7.94 -8.26
N VAL A 55 8.93 7.33 -7.20
CA VAL A 55 8.67 7.69 -5.80
C VAL A 55 9.96 7.94 -5.03
N ARG A 56 11.10 8.03 -5.72
CA ARG A 56 12.41 8.11 -5.10
C ARG A 56 13.31 9.09 -5.84
N TYR A 57 12.97 10.38 -5.72
CA TYR A 57 13.71 11.49 -6.34
C TYR A 57 13.95 11.41 -7.86
N GLY A 58 13.01 10.85 -8.62
CA GLY A 58 13.14 10.72 -10.07
C GLY A 58 13.54 9.32 -10.53
N GLN A 59 13.93 8.43 -9.61
CA GLN A 59 14.29 7.06 -9.90
C GLN A 59 13.04 6.17 -10.01
N TRP A 60 13.07 5.26 -10.99
CA TRP A 60 12.04 4.26 -11.20
C TRP A 60 12.42 2.97 -10.48
N HIS A 61 11.49 2.47 -9.67
CA HIS A 61 11.64 1.24 -8.89
C HIS A 61 10.42 0.35 -9.07
N ASP A 62 10.61 -0.97 -9.13
CA ASP A 62 9.50 -1.90 -9.03
C ASP A 62 8.92 -1.82 -7.61
N LEU A 63 7.59 -1.67 -7.50
CA LEU A 63 6.87 -1.57 -6.24
C LEU A 63 7.21 -2.72 -5.28
N ARG A 64 7.40 -3.92 -5.82
CA ARG A 64 7.77 -5.12 -5.05
C ARG A 64 9.14 -5.00 -4.39
N GLY A 65 10.05 -4.21 -4.97
CA GLY A 65 11.41 -4.04 -4.46
C GLY A 65 11.50 -3.26 -3.14
N PHE A 66 10.41 -2.58 -2.73
CA PHE A 66 10.36 -1.86 -1.46
C PHE A 66 10.13 -2.79 -0.27
N VAL A 67 9.39 -3.87 -0.45
CA VAL A 67 9.14 -4.85 0.62
C VAL A 67 10.28 -5.86 0.65
N GLN A 68 11.00 -5.93 1.76
CA GLN A 68 12.28 -6.66 1.84
C GLN A 68 12.33 -7.57 3.08
N PRO A 69 11.57 -8.68 3.10
CA PRO A 69 11.52 -9.58 4.26
C PRO A 69 12.86 -10.28 4.56
N SER A 70 13.76 -10.39 3.58
CA SER A 70 15.09 -10.98 3.72
C SER A 70 16.19 -9.94 3.99
N ASN A 71 15.85 -8.67 4.18
CA ASN A 71 16.83 -7.63 4.52
C ASN A 71 17.47 -7.92 5.90
N PRO A 72 18.81 -7.87 6.03
CA PRO A 72 19.49 -8.13 7.31
C PRO A 72 19.00 -7.28 8.49
N ASP A 73 18.64 -6.01 8.26
CA ASP A 73 18.14 -5.13 9.32
C ASP A 73 16.72 -5.52 9.74
N VAL A 74 15.88 -5.97 8.80
CA VAL A 74 14.55 -6.54 9.09
C VAL A 74 14.68 -7.83 9.90
N LEU A 75 15.62 -8.71 9.51
CA LEU A 75 15.91 -9.95 10.23
C LEU A 75 16.45 -9.68 11.65
N ALA A 76 17.22 -8.61 11.84
CA ALA A 76 17.73 -8.20 13.14
C ALA A 76 16.60 -7.77 14.08
N ILE A 77 15.65 -6.96 13.61
CA ILE A 77 14.46 -6.58 14.38
C ILE A 77 13.63 -7.82 14.72
N PHE A 78 13.36 -8.70 13.74
CA PHE A 78 12.66 -9.95 13.99
C PHE A 78 13.35 -10.79 15.08
N SER A 79 14.68 -10.91 15.02
CA SER A 79 15.45 -11.67 16.02
C SER A 79 15.32 -11.10 17.44
N GLN A 80 15.06 -9.80 17.56
CA GLN A 80 14.89 -9.11 18.84
C GLN A 80 13.46 -9.18 19.39
N TYR A 81 12.45 -9.01 18.54
CA TYR A 81 11.04 -8.89 18.95
C TYR A 81 10.23 -10.20 18.81
N GLY A 82 10.71 -11.15 18.01
CA GLY A 82 10.06 -12.43 17.76
C GLY A 82 8.92 -12.38 16.73
N PRO A 83 8.18 -13.49 16.55
CA PRO A 83 7.19 -13.64 15.48
C PRO A 83 5.80 -13.06 15.79
N ASP A 84 5.61 -12.48 16.99
CA ASP A 84 4.33 -11.90 17.37
C ASP A 84 4.07 -10.62 16.56
N TYR A 85 3.05 -10.69 15.70
CA TYR A 85 2.70 -9.58 14.80
C TYR A 85 2.37 -8.30 15.58
N TRP A 86 1.80 -8.43 16.78
CA TRP A 86 1.45 -7.29 17.62
C TRP A 86 2.70 -6.58 18.14
N SER A 87 3.70 -7.34 18.58
CA SER A 87 5.00 -6.81 19.03
C SER A 87 5.76 -6.12 17.90
N LEU A 88 5.73 -6.67 16.68
CA LEU A 88 6.33 -6.04 15.51
C LEU A 88 5.60 -4.76 15.09
N TYR A 89 4.27 -4.78 15.13
CA TYR A 89 3.45 -3.59 14.89
C TYR A 89 3.72 -2.49 15.92
N ASP A 90 3.74 -2.84 17.21
CA ASP A 90 3.98 -1.90 18.30
C ASP A 90 5.42 -1.35 18.26
N PHE A 91 6.39 -2.16 17.84
CA PHE A 91 7.74 -1.71 17.58
C PHE A 91 7.76 -0.57 16.57
N VAL A 92 7.15 -0.74 15.40
CA VAL A 92 7.14 0.30 14.34
C VAL A 92 6.49 1.58 14.85
N CYS A 93 5.29 1.49 15.45
CA CYS A 93 4.58 2.66 16.00
C CYS A 93 5.37 3.46 17.04
N ARG A 94 6.23 2.78 17.83
CA ARG A 94 6.95 3.40 18.95
C ARG A 94 8.36 3.87 18.61
N HIS A 95 8.99 3.26 17.61
CA HIS A 95 10.41 3.47 17.33
C HIS A 95 10.66 4.19 16.00
N VAL A 96 9.63 4.40 15.18
CA VAL A 96 9.71 5.21 13.96
C VAL A 96 8.83 6.45 14.12
N ALA A 97 9.46 7.61 14.19
CA ALA A 97 8.75 8.88 14.29
C ALA A 97 8.12 9.27 12.95
N TYR A 98 6.86 9.67 12.97
CA TYR A 98 6.21 10.16 11.75
C TYR A 98 6.86 11.47 11.28
N LYS A 99 7.27 11.52 10.02
CA LYS A 99 7.85 12.72 9.41
C LYS A 99 7.45 12.84 7.94
N SER A 100 6.59 13.82 7.64
CA SER A 100 6.24 14.15 6.27
C SER A 100 7.44 14.72 5.50
N GLU A 101 7.63 14.29 4.25
CA GLU A 101 8.63 14.86 3.36
C GLU A 101 8.02 15.84 2.33
N VAL A 102 8.78 16.90 1.98
CA VAL A 102 8.36 17.89 0.96
C VAL A 102 8.42 17.30 -0.46
N ARG A 103 9.26 16.29 -0.67
CA ARG A 103 9.45 15.61 -1.95
C ARG A 103 9.35 14.11 -1.71
N GLU A 104 8.58 13.42 -2.54
CA GLU A 104 8.40 11.98 -2.39
C GLU A 104 9.73 11.22 -2.39
N HIS A 105 9.94 10.45 -1.32
CA HIS A 105 11.02 9.50 -1.19
C HIS A 105 10.58 8.30 -0.36
N TRP A 106 10.08 7.27 -1.04
CA TRP A 106 9.80 6.00 -0.38
C TRP A 106 11.10 5.37 0.08
N GLN A 107 11.24 5.18 1.38
CA GLN A 107 12.38 4.58 2.04
C GLN A 107 12.35 3.05 1.93
N PHE A 108 13.53 2.44 1.89
CA PHE A 108 13.66 1.02 2.12
C PHE A 108 13.62 0.73 3.63
N PRO A 109 13.26 -0.50 4.07
CA PRO A 109 13.22 -0.86 5.49
C PRO A 109 14.49 -0.49 6.27
N SER A 110 15.68 -0.73 5.70
CA SER A 110 16.96 -0.37 6.32
C SER A 110 17.13 1.14 6.54
N GLU A 111 16.56 1.96 5.67
CA GLU A 111 16.66 3.42 5.77
C GLU A 111 15.70 3.95 6.83
N THR A 112 14.46 3.45 6.84
CA THR A 112 13.48 3.77 7.89
C THR A 112 14.01 3.39 9.27
N LEU A 113 14.61 2.21 9.39
CA LEU A 113 15.25 1.74 10.64
C LEU A 113 16.46 2.59 11.03
N ALA A 114 17.33 2.94 10.09
CA ALA A 114 18.53 3.73 10.36
C ALA A 114 18.22 5.18 10.75
N ARG A 115 17.18 5.76 10.14
CA ARG A 115 16.75 7.13 10.44
C ARG A 115 15.89 7.21 11.70
N GLY A 116 15.10 6.16 11.99
CA GLY A 116 14.08 6.20 13.03
C GLY A 116 12.93 7.16 12.71
N GLU A 117 12.75 7.50 11.44
CA GLU A 117 11.71 8.40 10.94
C GLU A 117 11.27 8.02 9.52
N GLY A 118 9.99 8.25 9.23
CA GLY A 118 9.37 8.02 7.92
C GLY A 118 7.92 8.49 7.93
N ASP A 119 7.30 8.60 6.76
CA ASP A 119 5.87 8.87 6.62
C ASP A 119 5.07 7.56 6.48
N CYS A 120 3.83 7.64 5.99
CA CYS A 120 2.89 6.53 6.05
C CYS A 120 3.32 5.33 5.21
N GLU A 121 3.92 5.55 4.04
CA GLU A 121 4.41 4.47 3.21
C GLU A 121 5.65 3.82 3.82
N ASP A 122 6.56 4.60 4.39
CA ASP A 122 7.84 4.12 4.91
C ASP A 122 7.61 3.15 6.07
N THR A 123 6.75 3.57 7.02
CA THR A 123 6.40 2.77 8.19
C THR A 123 5.61 1.52 7.80
N SER A 124 4.74 1.63 6.79
CA SER A 124 3.95 0.49 6.29
C SER A 124 4.81 -0.51 5.51
N ILE A 125 5.74 -0.04 4.68
CA ILE A 125 6.71 -0.89 3.96
C ILE A 125 7.59 -1.65 4.96
N LEU A 126 8.07 -0.97 6.01
CA LEU A 126 8.82 -1.61 7.09
C LEU A 126 8.00 -2.68 7.80
N LEU A 127 6.76 -2.36 8.24
CA LEU A 127 5.91 -3.32 8.93
C LEU A 127 5.55 -4.51 8.03
N THR A 128 5.16 -4.28 6.78
CA THR A 128 4.91 -5.34 5.80
C THR A 128 6.13 -6.24 5.67
N SER A 129 7.34 -5.68 5.57
CA SER A 129 8.58 -6.47 5.49
C SER A 129 8.81 -7.35 6.73
N LEU A 130 8.54 -6.82 7.93
CA LEU A 130 8.63 -7.56 9.19
C LEU A 130 7.60 -8.70 9.28
N LEU A 131 6.35 -8.46 8.86
CA LEU A 131 5.31 -9.49 8.87
C LEU A 131 5.59 -10.57 7.82
N ARG A 132 6.03 -10.18 6.62
CA ARG A 132 6.46 -11.11 5.56
C ARG A 132 7.65 -11.97 6.00
N CYS A 133 8.59 -11.40 6.75
CA CYS A 133 9.75 -12.12 7.32
C CYS A 133 9.31 -13.31 8.20
N VAL A 134 8.16 -13.23 8.87
CA VAL A 134 7.64 -14.28 9.76
C VAL A 134 6.61 -15.19 9.10
N GLY A 135 6.45 -15.07 7.78
CA GLY A 135 5.52 -15.89 6.99
C GLY A 135 4.07 -15.44 7.07
N ILE A 136 3.79 -14.24 7.59
CA ILE A 136 2.45 -13.65 7.57
C ILE A 136 2.19 -13.07 6.18
N ASP A 137 1.02 -13.38 5.63
CA ASP A 137 0.60 -12.86 4.33
C ASP A 137 0.08 -11.42 4.43
N ALA A 138 1.03 -10.49 4.54
CA ALA A 138 0.79 -9.06 4.68
C ALA A 138 1.13 -8.30 3.39
N TYR A 139 0.47 -7.17 3.21
CA TYR A 139 0.66 -6.27 2.08
C TYR A 139 0.76 -4.84 2.56
N THR A 140 1.55 -4.02 1.87
CA THR A 140 1.42 -2.58 1.96
C THR A 140 0.27 -2.17 1.06
N ALA A 141 -0.74 -1.53 1.64
CA ALA A 141 -1.82 -0.88 0.93
C ALA A 141 -1.49 0.60 0.71
N ILE A 142 -1.83 1.09 -0.47
CA ILE A 142 -1.84 2.50 -0.81
C ILE A 142 -3.21 2.86 -1.36
N GLY A 143 -3.75 3.99 -0.93
CA GLY A 143 -5.10 4.39 -1.26
C GLY A 143 -5.46 5.70 -0.57
N GLU A 144 -6.70 5.81 -0.14
CA GLU A 144 -7.17 6.96 0.60
C GLU A 144 -7.58 6.62 2.04
N TYR A 145 -7.38 7.60 2.92
CA TYR A 145 -7.99 7.70 4.23
C TYR A 145 -8.76 9.02 4.29
N LEU A 146 -10.09 8.94 4.39
CA LEU A 146 -10.99 10.11 4.41
C LEU A 146 -10.72 11.14 3.27
N GLY A 147 -10.39 10.64 2.06
CA GLY A 147 -10.11 11.47 0.88
C GLY A 147 -8.67 12.00 0.75
N TYR A 148 -7.78 11.61 1.67
CA TYR A 148 -6.35 11.95 1.64
C TYR A 148 -5.52 10.73 1.28
N GLY A 149 -4.48 10.92 0.47
CA GLY A 149 -3.53 9.86 0.13
C GLY A 149 -2.89 9.28 1.39
N HIS A 150 -2.93 7.95 1.51
CA HIS A 150 -2.44 7.25 2.70
C HIS A 150 -1.91 5.87 2.35
N ALA A 151 -1.08 5.34 3.24
CA ALA A 151 -0.54 4.00 3.18
C ALA A 151 -0.62 3.33 4.55
N TRP A 152 -0.90 2.03 4.55
CA TRP A 152 -1.00 1.20 5.75
C TRP A 152 -0.57 -0.23 5.43
N THR A 153 -0.26 -1.03 6.45
CA THR A 153 -0.10 -2.48 6.26
C THR A 153 -1.45 -3.16 6.43
N THR A 154 -1.74 -4.18 5.62
CA THR A 154 -2.97 -4.99 5.71
C THR A 154 -2.67 -6.48 5.63
N GLN A 155 -3.48 -7.29 6.30
CA GLN A 155 -3.45 -8.76 6.21
C GLN A 155 -4.87 -9.32 6.37
N ASN A 156 -5.38 -10.06 5.38
CA ASN A 156 -6.73 -10.65 5.42
C ASN A 156 -7.85 -9.68 5.86
N GLY A 157 -7.76 -8.40 5.47
CA GLY A 157 -8.71 -7.36 5.85
C GLY A 157 -8.45 -6.68 7.20
N PHE A 158 -7.49 -7.16 8.00
CA PHE A 158 -6.99 -6.42 9.16
C PHE A 158 -6.09 -5.27 8.71
N ILE A 159 -6.28 -4.10 9.31
CA ILE A 159 -5.51 -2.89 9.04
C ILE A 159 -4.56 -2.63 10.21
N TYR A 160 -3.29 -2.36 9.88
CA TYR A 160 -2.26 -1.92 10.82
C TYR A 160 -1.89 -0.47 10.49
N GLU A 161 -2.39 0.46 11.30
CA GLU A 161 -2.09 1.89 11.16
C GLU A 161 -0.80 2.23 11.90
N THR A 162 0.29 2.39 11.15
CA THR A 162 1.62 2.63 11.72
C THR A 162 1.87 4.08 12.09
N THR A 163 0.99 5.01 11.69
CA THR A 163 1.09 6.43 12.09
C THR A 163 0.58 6.70 13.52
N TYR A 164 0.02 5.70 14.20
CA TYR A 164 -0.26 5.76 15.62
C TYR A 164 1.01 5.69 16.48
N THR A 165 0.91 6.20 17.72
CA THR A 165 2.02 6.20 18.69
C THR A 165 2.21 4.87 19.43
N ARG A 166 1.32 3.90 19.20
CA ARG A 166 1.39 2.51 19.68
C ARG A 166 0.45 1.62 18.86
N ALA A 167 0.72 0.31 18.86
CA ALA A 167 -0.20 -0.64 18.25
C ALA A 167 -1.57 -0.63 18.94
N ARG A 168 -2.63 -0.64 18.12
CA ARG A 168 -4.02 -0.73 18.58
C ARG A 168 -4.93 -1.21 17.45
N PRO A 169 -6.14 -1.70 17.77
CA PRO A 169 -7.16 -1.93 16.75
C PRO A 169 -7.64 -0.61 16.15
N ILE A 170 -8.04 -0.67 14.88
CA ILE A 170 -8.71 0.44 14.18
C ILE A 170 -10.17 0.47 14.57
N ALA A 171 -10.67 1.66 14.94
CA ALA A 171 -12.08 1.86 15.28
C ALA A 171 -12.96 1.93 14.03
N ASP A 172 -12.47 2.58 12.98
CA ASP A 172 -13.21 2.94 11.78
C ASP A 172 -12.54 2.40 10.49
N PRO A 173 -12.46 1.06 10.31
CA PRO A 173 -11.79 0.46 9.15
C PRO A 173 -12.45 0.84 7.82
N GLN A 174 -13.71 1.27 7.82
CA GLN A 174 -14.43 1.75 6.64
C GLN A 174 -13.86 3.04 6.04
N ASP A 175 -13.06 3.79 6.81
CA ASP A 175 -12.47 5.06 6.36
C ASP A 175 -11.19 4.84 5.53
N TYR A 176 -10.70 3.59 5.46
CA TYR A 176 -9.54 3.17 4.69
C TYR A 176 -9.98 2.49 3.41
N TYR A 177 -9.65 3.08 2.26
CA TYR A 177 -10.05 2.56 0.96
C TYR A 177 -8.80 2.28 0.10
N PRO A 178 -8.38 1.02 -0.04
CA PRO A 178 -7.19 0.65 -0.79
C PRO A 178 -7.43 0.78 -2.29
N TYR A 179 -6.42 1.28 -3.01
CA TYR A 179 -6.41 1.36 -4.48
C TYR A 179 -5.49 0.27 -5.04
N CYS A 180 -4.34 0.09 -4.41
CA CYS A 180 -3.35 -0.91 -4.76
C CYS A 180 -2.78 -1.53 -3.48
N ILE A 181 -2.54 -2.83 -3.49
CA ILE A 181 -1.84 -3.56 -2.44
C ILE A 181 -0.63 -4.29 -3.04
N PHE A 182 0.47 -4.38 -2.30
CA PHE A 182 1.66 -5.06 -2.77
C PHE A 182 2.51 -5.66 -1.65
N ASN A 183 3.25 -6.70 -1.97
CA ASN A 183 4.33 -7.25 -1.15
C ASN A 183 5.57 -7.49 -2.04
N GLU A 184 6.55 -8.28 -1.58
CA GLU A 184 7.79 -8.54 -2.35
C GLU A 184 7.59 -9.42 -3.60
N SER A 185 6.42 -10.06 -3.72
CA SER A 185 6.10 -11.04 -4.75
C SER A 185 4.96 -10.58 -5.67
N GLU A 186 4.00 -9.85 -5.12
CA GLU A 186 2.70 -9.58 -5.75
C GLU A 186 2.36 -8.09 -5.72
N VAL A 187 1.63 -7.66 -6.75
CA VAL A 187 0.98 -6.34 -6.82
C VAL A 187 -0.45 -6.56 -7.33
N SER A 188 -1.42 -5.94 -6.66
CA SER A 188 -2.82 -6.01 -7.04
C SER A 188 -3.41 -4.60 -7.04
N GLU A 189 -3.82 -4.12 -8.22
CA GLU A 189 -4.69 -2.95 -8.35
C GLU A 189 -6.15 -3.40 -8.19
N LEU A 190 -6.93 -2.69 -7.38
CA LEU A 190 -8.35 -3.03 -7.18
C LEU A 190 -9.21 -2.72 -8.41
N TRP A 191 -8.73 -1.84 -9.29
CA TRP A 191 -9.26 -1.62 -10.63
C TRP A 191 -8.13 -1.17 -11.57
N PRO A 192 -8.27 -1.35 -12.89
CA PRO A 192 -7.22 -0.98 -13.83
C PRO A 192 -6.81 0.50 -13.70
N GLY A 193 -5.52 0.75 -13.41
CA GLY A 193 -4.96 2.10 -13.28
C GLY A 193 -5.09 2.73 -11.89
N ALA A 194 -5.61 2.00 -10.89
CA ALA A 194 -5.76 2.48 -9.52
C ALA A 194 -4.43 2.99 -8.92
N LEU A 195 -3.29 2.36 -9.20
CA LEU A 195 -1.98 2.81 -8.74
C LEU A 195 -1.65 4.23 -9.24
N GLY A 196 -2.01 4.54 -10.48
CA GLY A 196 -1.83 5.87 -11.04
C GLY A 196 -2.75 6.93 -10.43
N GLU A 197 -3.91 6.52 -9.93
CA GLU A 197 -4.89 7.39 -9.28
C GLU A 197 -4.48 7.78 -7.85
N VAL A 198 -3.82 6.88 -7.11
CA VAL A 198 -3.28 7.18 -5.77
C VAL A 198 -2.43 8.46 -5.78
N PHE A 199 -1.59 8.63 -6.80
CA PHE A 199 -0.71 9.79 -6.90
C PHE A 199 -1.43 11.11 -7.24
N ARG A 200 -2.75 11.08 -7.46
CA ARG A 200 -3.60 12.26 -7.68
C ARG A 200 -4.42 12.64 -6.44
N LEU A 201 -4.39 11.83 -5.38
CA LEU A 201 -5.10 12.11 -4.14
C LEU A 201 -4.53 13.35 -3.43
N SER A 202 -5.37 13.96 -2.58
CA SER A 202 -4.98 15.11 -1.76
C SER A 202 -3.86 14.73 -0.77
N ARG A 203 -2.93 15.66 -0.52
CA ARG A 203 -1.74 15.46 0.32
C ARG A 203 -1.63 16.48 1.47
N ASP A 204 -2.77 16.88 2.03
CA ASP A 204 -2.77 17.70 3.25
C ASP A 204 -2.46 16.83 4.47
N GLU A 205 -1.16 16.59 4.68
CA GLU A 205 -0.64 15.75 5.76
C GLU A 205 -1.07 16.23 7.15
N ALA A 206 -1.12 17.56 7.36
CA ALA A 206 -1.52 18.11 8.65
C ALA A 206 -2.99 17.79 8.95
N THR A 207 -3.89 17.94 7.98
CA THR A 207 -5.29 17.58 8.15
C THR A 207 -5.47 16.07 8.30
N LYS A 208 -4.79 15.26 7.48
CA LYS A 208 -4.82 13.79 7.58
C LYS A 208 -4.39 13.31 8.96
N LEU A 209 -3.25 13.76 9.47
CA LEU A 209 -2.75 13.38 10.79
C LEU A 209 -3.68 13.82 11.92
N ASN A 210 -4.32 14.99 11.81
CA ASN A 210 -5.33 15.42 12.78
C ASN A 210 -6.54 14.49 12.80
N LEU A 211 -7.01 14.01 11.64
CA LEU A 211 -8.10 13.05 11.54
C LEU A 211 -7.71 11.69 12.15
N ILE A 212 -6.52 11.19 11.81
CA ILE A 212 -5.97 9.95 12.39
C ILE A 212 -5.86 10.07 13.92
N ALA A 213 -5.40 11.22 14.43
CA ALA A 213 -5.27 11.47 15.86
C ALA A 213 -6.63 11.59 16.57
N GLN A 214 -7.68 12.04 15.90
CA GLN A 214 -9.04 12.09 16.46
C GLN A 214 -9.71 10.72 16.54
N ALA A 215 -9.25 9.76 15.72
CA ALA A 215 -9.67 8.37 15.81
C ALA A 215 -9.02 7.61 17.00
N LEU A 216 -8.14 8.27 17.77
CA LEU A 216 -7.49 7.71 18.96
C LEU A 216 -8.40 7.69 20.18
#